data_AF-Q03WR8-F1
#
_entry.id   AF-Q03WR8-F1
#
_cell.length_a   1.000
_cell.length_b   1.000
_cell.length_c   1.000
_cell.angle_alpha   90.00
_cell.angle_beta   90.00
_cell.angle_gamma   90.00
#
_symmetry.space_group_name_H-M   'P 1'
#
loop_
_entity.id
_entity.type
_entity.pdbx_description
1 polymer ?
#
loop_
_entity_poly.entity_id
_entity_poly.type
_entity_poly.pdbx_seq_one_letter_code
_entity_poly.pdbx_strand_id
1 'polypeptide(L)'
;MVKTGKLGAFTMGEKKTAMVNLPAHFVTANVANENGWQYSELVDYSLKDQNGKVKTSEANNGTIEDVITLSEQFEGSRRHGYATRSTAVTENQPVFSHDKLNYDNHDVSNLKKRLDEAQQNGNNMYELAFSIRGDWLVKNKLYDPETGILDQNKLKRAEQVVAKKLINQGFSLPLGETPEDVAWFGVIHQDTDHLNMHLWFAKVSPETRPEMLKQTGPYKGQQVGVIPLTNIEEAK
;
A
#
# COMPACT_ATOMS: atom_id res chain seq x y z
N MET A 1 -14.35 -7.61 4.48
CA MET A 1 -13.54 -8.73 3.99
C MET A 1 -13.41 -9.74 5.11
N VAL A 2 -13.41 -11.04 4.80
CA VAL A 2 -13.31 -12.12 5.79
C VAL A 2 -11.94 -12.79 5.64
N LYS A 3 -11.18 -12.92 6.73
CA LYS A 3 -9.96 -13.75 6.72
C LYS A 3 -10.35 -15.20 6.46
N THR A 4 -9.72 -15.83 5.48
CA THR A 4 -9.98 -17.24 5.14
C THR A 4 -9.06 -18.18 5.91
N GLY A 5 -7.95 -17.67 6.45
CA GLY A 5 -6.91 -18.47 7.11
C GLY A 5 -6.14 -19.39 6.14
N LYS A 6 -6.40 -19.27 4.83
CA LYS A 6 -5.76 -20.06 3.77
C LYS A 6 -5.43 -19.14 2.58
N LEU A 7 -4.20 -19.26 2.11
CA LEU A 7 -3.70 -18.45 1.01
C LEU A 7 -4.40 -18.81 -0.29
N GLY A 8 -4.83 -17.79 -1.03
CA GLY A 8 -5.51 -17.95 -2.30
C GLY A 8 -6.94 -18.50 -2.17
N ALA A 9 -7.49 -18.71 -0.96
CA ALA A 9 -8.83 -19.27 -0.79
C ALA A 9 -9.96 -18.25 -1.08
N PHE A 10 -9.95 -17.67 -2.27
CA PHE A 10 -10.91 -16.65 -2.69
C PHE A 10 -12.31 -17.21 -2.88
N THR A 11 -13.32 -16.40 -2.58
CA THR A 11 -14.73 -16.70 -2.84
C THR A 11 -14.97 -16.79 -4.35
N MET A 12 -15.70 -17.82 -4.76
CA MET A 12 -16.04 -18.13 -6.15
C MET A 12 -17.57 -18.17 -6.35
N GLY A 13 -18.02 -18.01 -7.59
CA GLY A 13 -19.45 -18.08 -7.94
C GLY A 13 -20.23 -16.81 -7.62
N GLU A 14 -19.55 -15.66 -7.50
CA GLU A 14 -20.18 -14.39 -7.17
C GLU A 14 -20.87 -13.76 -8.40
N LYS A 15 -22.10 -13.26 -8.22
CA LYS A 15 -22.90 -12.67 -9.31
C LYS A 15 -22.27 -11.41 -9.93
N LYS A 16 -21.48 -10.67 -9.15
CA LYS A 16 -20.70 -9.52 -9.62
C LYS A 16 -19.28 -9.99 -9.88
N THR A 17 -18.71 -9.65 -11.02
CA THR A 17 -17.41 -10.17 -11.48
C THR A 17 -16.33 -9.10 -11.54
N ALA A 18 -16.52 -7.91 -10.95
CA ALA A 18 -15.61 -6.79 -11.12
C ALA A 18 -14.72 -6.52 -9.91
N MET A 19 -13.61 -5.83 -10.15
CA MET A 19 -12.78 -5.17 -9.15
C MET A 19 -13.58 -4.07 -8.44
N VAL A 20 -13.40 -3.95 -7.13
CA VAL A 20 -14.00 -2.91 -6.30
C VAL A 20 -12.88 -2.03 -5.75
N ASN A 21 -13.03 -0.71 -5.92
CA ASN A 21 -12.16 0.24 -5.24
C ASN A 21 -12.54 0.29 -3.77
N LEU A 22 -11.56 0.05 -2.90
CA LEU A 22 -11.69 0.39 -1.50
C LEU A 22 -11.40 1.90 -1.35
N PRO A 23 -11.85 2.55 -0.26
CA PRO A 23 -11.73 3.98 -0.16
C PRO A 23 -10.25 4.39 -0.19
N ALA A 24 -9.94 5.43 -0.95
CA ALA A 24 -8.63 6.07 -0.89
C ALA A 24 -8.56 6.89 0.40
N HIS A 25 -7.50 6.69 1.16
CA HIS A 25 -7.25 7.40 2.41
C HIS A 25 -5.89 8.09 2.35
N PHE A 26 -5.69 9.08 3.20
CA PHE A 26 -4.38 9.67 3.40
C PHE A 26 -4.17 9.99 4.88
N VAL A 27 -2.91 9.98 5.29
CA VAL A 27 -2.46 10.43 6.61
C VAL A 27 -1.52 11.60 6.39
N THR A 28 -1.82 12.74 7.01
CA THR A 28 -0.92 13.91 6.97
C THR A 28 0.30 13.67 7.86
N ALA A 29 1.45 14.26 7.54
CA ALA A 29 2.62 14.22 8.40
C ALA A 29 2.34 14.75 9.83
N ASN A 30 1.50 15.78 9.97
CA ASN A 30 1.12 16.32 11.28
C ASN A 30 0.43 15.28 12.15
N VAL A 31 -0.62 14.63 11.62
CA VAL A 31 -1.31 13.53 12.31
C VAL A 31 -0.35 12.39 12.66
N ALA A 32 0.54 12.00 11.75
CA ALA A 32 1.53 10.97 12.03
C ALA A 32 2.45 11.38 13.20
N ASN A 33 3.00 12.59 13.16
CA ASN A 33 3.88 13.13 14.19
C ASN A 33 3.19 13.25 15.55
N GLU A 34 1.95 13.76 15.59
CA GLU A 34 1.14 13.87 16.82
C GLU A 34 0.91 12.53 17.50
N ASN A 35 0.84 11.45 16.72
CA ASN A 35 0.66 10.09 17.22
C ASN A 35 2.00 9.32 17.36
N GLY A 36 3.14 9.95 17.08
CA GLY A 36 4.46 9.32 17.14
C GLY A 36 4.72 8.26 16.07
N TRP A 37 3.96 8.26 14.96
CA TRP A 37 4.09 7.29 13.87
C TRP A 37 5.21 7.69 12.90
N GLN A 38 5.83 6.69 12.29
CA GLN A 38 6.74 6.88 11.16
C GLN A 38 6.18 6.19 9.91
N TYR A 39 6.27 6.84 8.75
CA TYR A 39 5.80 6.27 7.49
C TYR A 39 6.51 4.96 7.13
N SER A 40 7.77 4.80 7.51
CA SER A 40 8.49 3.54 7.34
C SER A 40 7.91 2.36 8.12
N GLU A 41 7.12 2.59 9.17
CA GLU A 41 6.43 1.54 9.92
C GLU A 41 5.38 0.83 9.07
N LEU A 42 4.83 1.48 8.04
CA LEU A 42 3.91 0.83 7.08
C LEU A 42 4.63 -0.25 6.26
N VAL A 43 5.91 -0.03 5.95
CA VAL A 43 6.73 -1.03 5.27
C VAL A 43 6.94 -2.20 6.22
N ASP A 44 7.36 -1.95 7.46
CA ASP A 44 7.56 -3.01 8.46
C ASP A 44 6.28 -3.80 8.71
N TYR A 45 5.15 -3.10 8.78
CA TYR A 45 3.83 -3.69 8.92
C TYR A 45 3.49 -4.62 7.76
N SER A 46 3.71 -4.18 6.52
CA SER A 46 3.48 -5.01 5.32
C SER A 46 4.39 -6.25 5.24
N LEU A 47 5.51 -6.23 5.98
CA LEU A 47 6.46 -7.33 6.08
C LEU A 47 6.23 -8.24 7.28
N LYS A 48 5.19 -8.02 8.10
CA LYS A 48 4.86 -8.89 9.23
C LYS A 48 4.02 -10.09 8.81
N ASP A 49 4.06 -11.15 9.61
CA ASP A 49 3.21 -12.33 9.44
C ASP A 49 1.92 -12.33 10.23
N GLN A 50 1.11 -13.38 10.03
CA GLN A 50 -0.18 -13.57 10.70
C GLN A 50 0.00 -13.71 12.21
N ASN A 51 1.24 -13.97 12.64
CA ASN A 51 1.67 -14.08 14.02
C ASN A 51 2.52 -12.86 14.44
N GLY A 52 2.53 -11.77 13.65
CA GLY A 52 3.28 -10.55 13.94
C GLY A 52 4.79 -10.63 13.73
N LYS A 53 5.33 -11.75 13.23
CA LYS A 53 6.77 -11.89 12.98
C LYS A 53 7.18 -11.18 11.71
N VAL A 54 8.17 -10.29 11.80
CA VAL A 54 8.84 -9.73 10.62
C VAL A 54 9.44 -10.87 9.83
N LYS A 55 9.13 -10.89 8.54
CA LYS A 55 9.37 -12.03 7.67
C LYS A 55 10.81 -12.21 7.27
N THR A 56 11.67 -11.27 7.59
CA THR A 56 13.12 -11.38 7.50
C THR A 56 13.73 -10.88 8.79
N SER A 57 14.41 -11.76 9.52
CA SER A 57 15.39 -11.34 10.53
C SER A 57 16.78 -11.65 10.01
N GLU A 58 17.67 -10.67 9.99
CA GLU A 58 19.04 -10.94 10.43
C GLU A 58 18.90 -11.22 11.93
N ALA A 59 18.94 -12.48 12.34
CA ALA A 59 18.63 -12.82 13.73
C ALA A 59 19.60 -12.09 14.69
N ASN A 60 19.02 -11.32 15.62
CA ASN A 60 19.60 -10.68 16.81
C ASN A 60 19.96 -9.18 16.72
N ASN A 61 19.04 -8.34 17.20
CA ASN A 61 19.33 -7.54 18.38
C ASN A 61 18.03 -7.39 19.22
N GLY A 62 18.07 -7.84 20.49
CA GLY A 62 16.94 -7.76 21.44
C GLY A 62 16.55 -6.30 21.73
N THR A 63 15.38 -5.97 22.26
CA THR A 63 14.45 -6.68 23.16
C THR A 63 13.01 -6.30 22.81
N ILE A 64 12.08 -7.24 22.94
CA ILE A 64 10.64 -6.99 22.93
C ILE A 64 10.25 -6.50 24.31
N GLU A 65 9.79 -5.25 24.44
CA GLU A 65 8.74 -4.86 25.40
C GLU A 65 7.86 -3.78 24.75
N ASP A 66 6.57 -4.10 24.64
CA ASP A 66 5.37 -3.26 24.57
C ASP A 66 5.35 -1.98 23.71
N VAL A 67 4.63 -2.04 22.58
CA VAL A 67 3.66 -0.98 22.21
C VAL A 67 2.45 -1.59 21.50
N ILE A 68 1.45 -1.99 22.29
CA ILE A 68 0.06 -1.96 21.83
C ILE A 68 -0.44 -0.54 22.04
N THR A 69 -0.54 0.22 20.94
CA THR A 69 -1.48 1.33 20.64
C THR A 69 -0.91 2.13 19.46
N LEU A 70 -1.17 1.89 18.16
CA LEU A 70 -2.17 1.14 17.38
C LEU A 70 -3.64 1.32 17.77
N SER A 71 -4.03 2.31 18.58
CA SER A 71 -5.38 2.25 19.12
C SER A 71 -6.46 2.57 18.08
N GLU A 72 -6.62 3.78 17.55
CA GLU A 72 -7.98 4.14 17.07
C GLU A 72 -8.17 4.63 15.61
N GLN A 73 -7.12 4.94 14.84
CA GLN A 73 -7.24 4.98 13.35
C GLN A 73 -6.84 3.63 12.71
N PHE A 74 -5.98 2.93 13.43
CA PHE A 74 -5.96 1.48 13.60
C PHE A 74 -7.32 0.85 14.03
N GLU A 75 -8.38 1.60 14.40
CA GLU A 75 -9.72 1.02 14.65
C GLU A 75 -10.69 1.05 13.47
N GLY A 76 -10.48 1.90 12.46
CA GLY A 76 -11.21 1.79 11.19
C GLY A 76 -10.77 0.57 10.37
N SER A 77 -9.50 0.20 10.48
CA SER A 77 -8.87 -0.96 9.84
C SER A 77 -9.06 -2.27 10.61
N ARG A 78 -9.60 -2.26 11.85
CA ARG A 78 -9.82 -3.44 12.71
C ARG A 78 -10.86 -4.48 12.25
N ARG A 79 -11.38 -4.37 11.03
CA ARG A 79 -12.17 -5.46 10.42
C ARG A 79 -11.46 -6.21 9.31
N HIS A 80 -10.23 -5.84 8.97
CA HIS A 80 -9.58 -6.39 7.79
C HIS A 80 -8.24 -6.98 8.17
N GLY A 81 -8.23 -8.30 8.14
CA GLY A 81 -7.05 -9.07 8.40
C GLY A 81 -6.00 -8.89 7.33
N TYR A 82 -4.83 -8.43 7.73
CA TYR A 82 -3.69 -8.24 6.84
C TYR A 82 -2.91 -9.56 6.63
N ALA A 83 -2.30 -9.67 5.44
CA ALA A 83 -1.63 -10.87 4.90
C ALA A 83 -0.13 -10.94 5.18
N THR A 84 0.50 -12.04 4.74
CA THR A 84 1.79 -12.52 5.24
C THR A 84 2.61 -13.31 4.18
N ARG A 85 3.98 -13.20 4.11
CA ARG A 85 5.05 -14.09 3.45
C ARG A 85 4.73 -15.54 3.15
N SER A 86 3.74 -16.20 3.74
CA SER A 86 3.54 -17.61 3.39
C SER A 86 3.20 -17.80 1.89
N THR A 87 3.10 -16.71 1.11
CA THR A 87 2.85 -16.66 -0.36
C THR A 87 3.95 -16.03 -1.22
N ALA A 88 5.08 -15.59 -0.68
CA ALA A 88 6.14 -15.00 -1.51
C ALA A 88 6.86 -16.11 -2.29
N VAL A 89 6.83 -16.04 -3.62
CA VAL A 89 7.35 -17.07 -4.54
C VAL A 89 8.88 -17.04 -4.72
N THR A 90 9.59 -16.14 -4.04
CA THR A 90 11.06 -15.99 -4.11
C THR A 90 11.64 -15.42 -2.80
N GLU A 91 12.96 -15.51 -2.61
CA GLU A 91 13.69 -15.03 -1.42
C GLU A 91 13.60 -13.50 -1.17
N ASN A 92 13.07 -12.73 -2.13
CA ASN A 92 12.86 -11.30 -2.06
C ASN A 92 11.55 -10.91 -1.34
N GLN A 93 11.50 -9.69 -0.80
CA GLN A 93 10.34 -9.15 -0.07
C GLN A 93 9.11 -9.03 -1.00
N PRO A 94 7.88 -9.27 -0.50
CA PRO A 94 6.67 -9.19 -1.32
C PRO A 94 6.35 -7.77 -1.79
N VAL A 95 6.96 -6.77 -1.14
CA VAL A 95 6.93 -5.36 -1.49
C VAL A 95 7.55 -5.13 -2.87
N PHE A 96 6.94 -4.25 -3.64
CA PHE A 96 7.40 -3.90 -4.98
C PHE A 96 7.17 -2.43 -5.27
N SER A 97 7.81 -1.91 -6.31
CA SER A 97 7.65 -0.51 -6.76
C SER A 97 7.97 -0.37 -8.25
N HIS A 98 8.50 0.77 -8.68
CA HIS A 98 8.68 1.20 -10.06
C HIS A 98 9.30 0.16 -11.02
N ASP A 99 10.42 -0.45 -10.66
CA ASP A 99 11.20 -1.31 -11.57
C ASP A 99 11.37 -2.75 -11.06
N LYS A 100 11.22 -2.95 -9.75
CA LYS A 100 11.37 -4.27 -9.11
C LYS A 100 10.03 -4.80 -8.65
N LEU A 101 9.74 -6.03 -9.09
CA LEU A 101 8.56 -6.80 -8.66
C LEU A 101 8.73 -7.43 -7.27
N ASN A 102 9.95 -7.52 -6.75
CA ASN A 102 10.22 -7.94 -5.38
C ASN A 102 11.47 -7.21 -4.92
N TYR A 103 11.37 -6.50 -3.80
CA TYR A 103 12.47 -5.73 -3.21
C TYR A 103 13.44 -6.61 -2.44
N ASP A 104 14.73 -6.25 -2.45
CA ASP A 104 15.71 -6.77 -1.51
C ASP A 104 15.78 -5.90 -0.23
N ASN A 105 16.65 -6.27 0.72
CA ASN A 105 16.78 -5.52 1.98
C ASN A 105 17.31 -4.09 1.78
N HIS A 106 18.16 -3.87 0.77
CA HIS A 106 18.68 -2.54 0.46
C HIS A 106 17.58 -1.66 -0.14
N ASP A 107 16.75 -2.21 -1.02
CA ASP A 107 15.59 -1.52 -1.57
C ASP A 107 14.59 -1.15 -0.47
N VAL A 108 14.31 -2.06 0.46
CA VAL A 108 13.45 -1.80 1.62
C VAL A 108 14.03 -0.70 2.50
N SER A 109 15.32 -0.76 2.83
CA SER A 109 15.98 0.28 3.63
C SER A 109 15.88 1.66 2.97
N ASN A 110 16.13 1.73 1.66
CA ASN A 110 16.01 2.98 0.90
C ASN A 110 14.56 3.47 0.82
N LEU A 111 13.59 2.58 0.63
CA LEU A 111 12.17 2.93 0.64
C LEU A 111 11.78 3.55 1.99
N LYS A 112 12.12 2.88 3.10
CA LYS A 112 11.85 3.36 4.46
C LYS A 112 12.42 4.76 4.68
N LYS A 113 13.69 4.97 4.33
CA LYS A 113 14.35 6.28 4.43
C LYS A 113 13.59 7.36 3.65
N ARG A 114 13.19 7.08 2.41
CA ARG A 114 12.49 8.04 1.56
C ARG A 114 11.07 8.35 2.06
N LEU A 115 10.40 7.37 2.65
CA LEU A 115 9.10 7.57 3.28
C LEU A 115 9.21 8.45 4.54
N ASP A 116 10.22 8.23 5.37
CA ASP A 116 10.46 9.07 6.55
C ASP A 116 10.90 10.48 6.15
N GLU A 117 11.67 10.62 5.06
CA GLU A 117 12.00 11.92 4.46
C GLU A 117 10.74 12.66 3.96
N ALA A 118 9.82 11.96 3.31
CA ALA A 118 8.53 12.52 2.91
C ALA A 118 7.74 13.06 4.11
N GLN A 119 7.69 12.31 5.21
CA GLN A 119 7.05 12.74 6.46
C GLN A 119 7.74 13.97 7.05
N GLN A 120 9.08 13.97 7.13
CA GLN A 120 9.87 15.10 7.63
C GLN A 120 9.63 16.38 6.80
N ASN A 121 9.42 16.22 5.50
CA ASN A 121 9.10 17.31 4.58
C ASN A 121 7.61 17.73 4.63
N GLY A 122 6.82 17.16 5.54
CA GLY A 122 5.43 17.56 5.78
C GLY A 122 4.45 16.99 4.76
N ASN A 123 4.86 16.03 3.93
CA ASN A 123 4.02 15.48 2.89
C ASN A 123 3.03 14.44 3.44
N ASN A 124 1.90 14.27 2.75
CA ASN A 124 0.92 13.24 3.04
C ASN A 124 1.37 11.88 2.53
N MET A 125 1.05 10.83 3.30
CA MET A 125 1.03 9.45 2.82
C MET A 125 -0.35 9.13 2.27
N TYR A 126 -0.43 8.69 1.02
CA TYR A 126 -1.65 8.22 0.37
C TYR A 126 -1.70 6.70 0.41
N GLU A 127 -2.89 6.12 0.68
CA GLU A 127 -3.17 4.69 0.59
C GLU A 127 -4.36 4.46 -0.35
N LEU A 128 -4.18 3.53 -1.28
CA LEU A 128 -5.24 2.95 -2.07
C LEU A 128 -5.24 1.44 -1.89
N ALA A 129 -6.43 0.84 -1.89
CA ALA A 129 -6.58 -0.59 -1.90
C ALA A 129 -7.57 -1.04 -2.98
N PHE A 130 -7.21 -2.09 -3.70
CA PHE A 130 -8.00 -2.70 -4.76
C PHE A 130 -8.41 -4.09 -4.30
N SER A 131 -9.72 -4.37 -4.31
CA SER A 131 -10.25 -5.69 -4.03
C SER A 131 -10.68 -6.36 -5.33
N ILE A 132 -10.09 -7.50 -5.66
CA ILE A 132 -10.31 -8.23 -6.91
C ILE A 132 -10.96 -9.58 -6.60
N ARG A 133 -12.11 -9.81 -7.21
CA ARG A 133 -12.89 -11.04 -7.03
C ARG A 133 -12.20 -12.24 -7.66
N GLY A 134 -12.31 -13.40 -7.01
CA GLY A 134 -11.74 -14.66 -7.49
C GLY A 134 -12.20 -14.99 -8.91
N ASP A 135 -13.51 -14.87 -9.19
CA ASP A 135 -14.09 -15.14 -10.51
C ASP A 135 -13.46 -14.28 -11.64
N TRP A 136 -13.11 -13.02 -11.33
CA TRP A 136 -12.43 -12.14 -12.30
C TRP A 136 -11.01 -12.61 -12.58
N LEU A 137 -10.28 -12.98 -11.52
CA LEU A 137 -8.92 -13.48 -11.66
C LEU A 137 -8.86 -14.76 -12.48
N VAL A 138 -9.81 -15.70 -12.27
CA VAL A 138 -9.93 -16.92 -13.07
C VAL A 138 -10.26 -16.60 -14.52
N LYS A 139 -11.27 -15.76 -14.76
CA LYS A 139 -11.67 -15.35 -16.12
C LYS A 139 -10.50 -14.75 -16.92
N ASN A 140 -9.60 -14.03 -16.25
CA ASN A 140 -8.44 -13.38 -16.85
C ASN A 140 -7.16 -14.23 -16.79
N LYS A 141 -7.23 -15.51 -16.39
CA LYS A 141 -6.09 -16.43 -16.29
C LYS A 141 -4.96 -15.91 -15.38
N LEU A 142 -5.36 -15.25 -14.28
CA LEU A 142 -4.48 -14.71 -13.25
C LEU A 142 -4.49 -15.58 -11.98
N TYR A 143 -5.50 -16.43 -11.81
CA TYR A 143 -5.66 -17.30 -10.65
C TYR A 143 -6.19 -18.67 -11.09
N ASP A 144 -5.63 -19.73 -10.52
CA ASP A 144 -6.12 -21.09 -10.66
C ASP A 144 -6.76 -21.53 -9.34
N PRO A 145 -8.09 -21.76 -9.30
CA PRO A 145 -8.80 -22.12 -8.08
C PRO A 145 -8.54 -23.56 -7.62
N GLU A 146 -8.06 -24.45 -8.49
CA GLU A 146 -7.72 -25.84 -8.11
C GLU A 146 -6.38 -25.90 -7.39
N THR A 147 -5.39 -25.14 -7.88
CA THR A 147 -4.03 -25.14 -7.32
C THR A 147 -3.79 -24.01 -6.32
N GLY A 148 -4.65 -23.00 -6.27
CA GLY A 148 -4.46 -21.79 -5.46
C GLY A 148 -3.37 -20.86 -5.99
N ILE A 149 -2.84 -21.10 -7.20
CA ILE A 149 -1.70 -20.35 -7.75
C ILE A 149 -2.18 -19.04 -8.38
N LEU A 150 -1.52 -17.94 -8.02
CA LEU A 150 -1.77 -16.59 -8.50
C LEU A 150 -0.58 -16.06 -9.33
N ASP A 151 -0.85 -15.46 -10.49
CA ASP A 151 0.15 -14.76 -11.30
C ASP A 151 0.46 -13.36 -10.71
N GLN A 152 1.19 -13.38 -9.59
CA GLN A 152 1.59 -12.15 -8.88
C GLN A 152 2.38 -11.20 -9.77
N ASN A 153 3.22 -11.71 -10.69
CA ASN A 153 4.03 -10.86 -11.54
C ASN A 153 3.19 -10.03 -12.51
N LYS A 154 2.12 -10.58 -13.08
CA LYS A 154 1.18 -9.80 -13.91
C LYS A 154 0.42 -8.77 -13.09
N LEU A 155 -0.03 -9.14 -11.90
CA LEU A 155 -0.76 -8.24 -11.00
C LEU A 155 0.11 -7.06 -10.54
N LYS A 156 1.34 -7.34 -10.09
CA LYS A 156 2.30 -6.30 -9.71
C LYS A 156 2.61 -5.34 -10.85
N ARG A 157 2.78 -5.86 -12.08
CA ARG A 157 2.96 -5.01 -13.27
C ARG A 157 1.74 -4.16 -13.58
N ALA A 158 0.54 -4.69 -13.40
CA ALA A 158 -0.68 -3.90 -13.55
C ALA A 158 -0.71 -2.77 -12.51
N GLU A 159 -0.42 -3.05 -11.24
CA GLU A 159 -0.38 -2.04 -10.18
C GLU A 159 0.74 -1.02 -10.37
N GLN A 160 1.89 -1.38 -10.96
CA GLN A 160 2.90 -0.41 -11.41
C GLN A 160 2.34 0.61 -12.41
N VAL A 161 1.49 0.16 -13.35
CA VAL A 161 0.83 1.06 -14.32
C VAL A 161 -0.18 1.96 -13.59
N VAL A 162 -0.96 1.41 -12.67
CA VAL A 162 -1.93 2.16 -11.86
C VAL A 162 -1.22 3.22 -11.02
N ALA A 163 -0.16 2.85 -10.29
CA ALA A 163 0.65 3.76 -9.50
C ALA A 163 1.22 4.89 -10.36
N LYS A 164 1.79 4.56 -11.53
CA LYS A 164 2.30 5.57 -12.46
C LYS A 164 1.21 6.54 -12.92
N LYS A 165 0.01 6.06 -13.26
CA LYS A 165 -1.10 6.94 -13.65
C LYS A 165 -1.54 7.83 -12.49
N LEU A 166 -1.75 7.27 -11.29
CA LEU A 166 -2.15 8.04 -10.10
C LEU A 166 -1.13 9.10 -9.73
N ILE A 167 0.15 8.77 -9.76
CA ILE A 167 1.23 9.73 -9.45
C ILE A 167 1.25 10.89 -10.46
N ASN A 168 0.98 10.61 -11.74
CA ASN A 168 1.07 11.63 -12.80
C ASN A 168 -0.24 12.40 -13.02
N GLN A 169 -1.40 11.81 -12.70
CA GLN A 169 -2.72 12.27 -13.15
C GLN A 169 -3.78 12.21 -12.03
N GLY A 170 -3.44 11.71 -10.85
CA GLY A 170 -4.37 11.57 -9.73
C GLY A 170 -4.73 12.91 -9.06
N PHE A 171 -3.93 13.95 -9.25
CA PHE A 171 -4.10 15.25 -8.61
C PHE A 171 -4.17 16.37 -9.67
N SER A 172 -4.29 17.63 -9.22
CA SER A 172 -4.27 18.81 -10.10
C SER A 172 -2.95 18.95 -10.87
N LEU A 173 -1.84 18.47 -10.30
CA LEU A 173 -0.52 18.34 -10.93
C LEU A 173 0.03 16.93 -10.66
N PRO A 174 1.05 16.46 -11.39
CA PRO A 174 1.82 15.29 -10.99
C PRO A 174 2.30 15.43 -9.54
N LEU A 175 2.16 14.38 -8.73
CA LEU A 175 2.49 14.42 -7.31
C LEU A 175 3.97 14.76 -7.10
N GLY A 176 4.86 14.11 -7.83
CA GLY A 176 6.29 14.46 -7.86
C GLY A 176 6.60 15.45 -8.98
N GLU A 177 7.69 16.20 -8.82
CA GLU A 177 8.26 17.01 -9.91
C GLU A 177 9.08 16.14 -10.87
N THR A 178 9.60 15.01 -10.39
CA THR A 178 10.22 13.94 -11.19
C THR A 178 9.70 12.57 -10.72
N PRO A 179 9.92 11.49 -11.49
CA PRO A 179 9.57 10.13 -11.05
C PRO A 179 10.24 9.73 -9.71
N GLU A 180 11.46 10.19 -9.47
CA GLU A 180 12.26 9.90 -8.27
C GLU A 180 11.82 10.72 -7.05
N ASP A 181 11.01 11.75 -7.28
CA ASP A 181 10.45 12.61 -6.23
C ASP A 181 9.22 11.99 -5.55
N VAL A 182 8.88 10.74 -5.87
CA VAL A 182 7.79 9.99 -5.22
C VAL A 182 8.31 8.67 -4.68
N ALA A 183 8.16 8.47 -3.38
CA ALA A 183 8.36 7.17 -2.75
C ALA A 183 7.03 6.43 -2.75
N TRP A 184 7.01 5.22 -3.30
CA TRP A 184 5.81 4.41 -3.35
C TRP A 184 6.14 2.92 -3.26
N PHE A 185 5.18 2.15 -2.76
CA PHE A 185 5.27 0.70 -2.75
C PHE A 185 3.91 0.03 -2.81
N GLY A 186 3.87 -1.15 -3.41
CA GLY A 186 2.70 -2.01 -3.50
C GLY A 186 2.88 -3.31 -2.72
N VAL A 187 1.76 -3.89 -2.27
CA VAL A 187 1.72 -5.17 -1.53
C VAL A 187 0.47 -5.95 -1.92
N ILE A 188 0.60 -7.27 -2.09
CA ILE A 188 -0.50 -8.18 -2.43
C ILE A 188 -0.88 -9.05 -1.22
N HIS A 189 -2.15 -8.99 -0.82
CA HIS A 189 -2.76 -9.79 0.24
C HIS A 189 -3.61 -10.93 -0.34
N GLN A 190 -3.36 -12.15 0.14
CA GLN A 190 -3.96 -13.38 -0.39
C GLN A 190 -4.64 -14.23 0.71
N ASP A 191 -4.71 -13.75 1.95
CA ASP A 191 -5.34 -14.47 3.09
C ASP A 191 -6.77 -14.02 3.38
N THR A 192 -7.36 -13.27 2.44
CA THR A 192 -8.72 -12.77 2.47
C THR A 192 -9.61 -13.49 1.46
N ASP A 193 -10.92 -13.34 1.61
CA ASP A 193 -11.95 -13.90 0.72
C ASP A 193 -11.91 -13.32 -0.71
N HIS A 194 -11.24 -12.19 -0.90
CA HIS A 194 -10.88 -11.61 -2.20
C HIS A 194 -9.39 -11.27 -2.22
N LEU A 195 -8.80 -11.15 -3.40
CA LEU A 195 -7.43 -10.63 -3.52
C LEU A 195 -7.45 -9.15 -3.17
N ASN A 196 -6.60 -8.71 -2.25
CA ASN A 196 -6.43 -7.29 -1.98
C ASN A 196 -5.03 -6.84 -2.38
N MET A 197 -4.95 -5.70 -3.05
CA MET A 197 -3.69 -5.08 -3.44
C MET A 197 -3.67 -3.68 -2.86
N HIS A 198 -2.64 -3.36 -2.09
CA HIS A 198 -2.49 -2.05 -1.47
C HIS A 198 -1.36 -1.30 -2.14
N LEU A 199 -1.55 -0.01 -2.31
CA LEU A 199 -0.61 0.93 -2.90
C LEU A 199 -0.46 2.12 -1.97
N TRP A 200 0.77 2.38 -1.52
CA TRP A 200 1.13 3.57 -0.77
C TRP A 200 2.06 4.46 -1.56
N PHE A 201 1.89 5.77 -1.48
CA PHE A 201 2.81 6.72 -2.09
C PHE A 201 2.83 8.08 -1.38
N ALA A 202 3.96 8.76 -1.47
CA ALA A 202 4.18 10.10 -0.94
C ALA A 202 5.20 10.87 -1.78
N LYS A 203 5.02 12.19 -1.95
CA LYS A 203 6.07 13.08 -2.48
C LYS A 203 7.22 13.10 -1.48
N VAL A 204 8.47 13.02 -1.96
CA VAL A 204 9.65 13.03 -1.09
C VAL A 204 10.05 14.45 -0.76
N SER A 205 10.28 15.31 -1.75
CA SER A 205 10.68 16.71 -1.51
C SER A 205 9.53 17.53 -0.90
N PRO A 206 9.83 18.66 -0.23
CA PRO A 206 8.79 19.57 0.27
C PRO A 206 7.85 20.05 -0.84
N GLU A 207 6.55 20.07 -0.56
CA GLU A 207 5.59 20.68 -1.49
C GLU A 207 5.61 22.20 -1.39
N THR A 208 5.98 22.85 -2.49
CA THR A 208 6.04 24.31 -2.59
C THR A 208 5.05 24.88 -3.60
N ARG A 209 4.38 24.03 -4.37
CA ARG A 209 3.48 24.43 -5.45
C ARG A 209 2.12 24.84 -4.88
N PRO A 210 1.67 26.09 -5.08
CA PRO A 210 0.41 26.58 -4.49
C PRO A 210 -0.82 25.73 -4.86
N GLU A 211 -0.88 25.19 -6.08
CA GLU A 211 -1.99 24.37 -6.57
C GLU A 211 -2.16 23.04 -5.83
N MET A 212 -1.09 22.59 -5.16
CA MET A 212 -1.02 21.37 -4.37
C MET A 212 -1.20 21.63 -2.87
N LEU A 213 -1.32 22.90 -2.46
CA LEU A 213 -1.46 23.32 -1.07
C LEU A 213 -2.84 23.91 -0.79
N LYS A 214 -3.35 23.68 0.42
CA LYS A 214 -4.54 24.37 0.93
C LYS A 214 -4.25 25.85 1.09
N GLN A 215 -5.06 26.68 0.45
CA GLN A 215 -4.85 28.13 0.41
C GLN A 215 -5.47 28.87 1.61
N THR A 216 -6.48 28.29 2.25
CA THR A 216 -7.28 28.93 3.30
C THR A 216 -7.70 27.93 4.39
N GLY A 217 -8.15 28.44 5.54
CA GLY A 217 -8.65 27.64 6.65
C GLY A 217 -7.55 27.09 7.56
N PRO A 218 -7.92 26.23 8.54
CA PRO A 218 -6.99 25.74 9.57
C PRO A 218 -5.85 24.87 9.01
N TYR A 219 -5.99 24.37 7.78
CA TYR A 219 -4.99 23.54 7.11
C TYR A 219 -4.17 24.31 6.07
N LYS A 220 -4.19 25.65 6.07
CA LYS A 220 -3.44 26.46 5.11
C LYS A 220 -1.96 26.07 5.08
N GLY A 221 -1.41 25.90 3.88
CA GLY A 221 -0.02 25.48 3.66
C GLY A 221 0.22 23.98 3.73
N GLN A 222 -0.80 23.17 4.04
CA GLN A 222 -0.72 21.70 3.99
C GLN A 222 -1.12 21.17 2.61
N GLN A 223 -0.58 20.00 2.25
CA GLN A 223 -0.90 19.33 0.97
C GLN A 223 -2.39 18.98 0.83
N VAL A 224 -2.91 19.12 -0.39
CA VAL A 224 -4.25 18.66 -0.75
C VAL A 224 -4.29 17.13 -0.77
N GLY A 225 -5.00 16.52 0.17
CA GLY A 225 -5.05 15.07 0.32
C GLY A 225 -6.08 14.30 -0.54
N VAL A 226 -6.84 14.97 -1.40
CA VAL A 226 -7.97 14.32 -2.11
C VAL A 226 -7.60 13.97 -3.54
N ILE A 227 -7.78 12.69 -3.88
CA ILE A 227 -7.72 12.18 -5.26
C ILE A 227 -9.16 12.02 -5.75
N PRO A 228 -9.57 12.66 -6.86
CA PRO A 228 -10.92 12.48 -7.41
C PRO A 228 -11.18 11.01 -7.74
N LEU A 229 -12.37 10.51 -7.38
CA LEU A 229 -12.75 9.12 -7.68
C LEU A 229 -12.67 8.81 -9.17
N THR A 230 -13.02 9.75 -10.04
CA THR A 230 -12.88 9.62 -11.50
C THR A 230 -11.46 9.28 -11.92
N ASN A 231 -10.46 9.93 -11.31
CA ASN A 231 -9.05 9.70 -11.65
C ASN A 231 -8.58 8.33 -11.14
N ILE A 232 -9.12 7.87 -10.01
CA ILE A 232 -8.88 6.50 -9.51
C ILE A 232 -9.50 5.46 -10.44
N GLU A 233 -10.71 5.70 -10.93
CA GLU A 233 -11.41 4.80 -11.86
C GLU A 233 -10.75 4.74 -13.24
N GLU A 234 -10.15 5.83 -13.73
CA GLU A 234 -9.37 5.86 -14.99
C GLU A 234 -7.98 5.22 -14.87
N ALA A 235 -7.44 5.18 -13.64
CA ALA A 235 -6.14 4.61 -13.38
C ALA A 235 -6.14 3.07 -13.49
N LYS A 236 -7.16 2.41 -12.91
CA LYS A 236 -7.33 0.95 -12.88
C LYS A 236 -7.75 0.35 -14.23
#